data_AF-A0AAW1M1B9-F1
#
_entry.id   AF-A0AAW1M1B9-F1
#
_cell.length_a   1.000
_cell.length_b   1.000
_cell.length_c   1.000
_cell.angle_alpha   90.00
_cell.angle_beta   90.00
_cell.angle_gamma   90.00
#
_symmetry.space_group_name_H-M   'P 1'
#
loop_
_entity.id
_entity.type
_entity.pdbx_description
1 polymer ?
#
loop_
_entity_poly.entity_id
_entity_poly.type
_entity_poly.pdbx_seq_one_letter_code
_entity_poly.pdbx_strand_id
1 'polypeptide(L)'
;MDSNLIALGGGHGGVSHDEGFHSYAYPKYEFKYGVSDGHTGDHKNQEEVRDGDVVKGSYSLTEPDGTIRTVHYTADKHNGFNAVVSRSGHAVHPQIYGHGGHGH
;
A
#
# COMPACT_ATOMS: atom_id res chain seq x y z
N MET A 1 -32.77 -19.19 5.00
CA MET A 1 -32.69 -18.22 6.10
C MET A 1 -33.06 -16.88 5.48
N ASP A 2 -34.37 -16.67 5.52
CA ASP A 2 -35.20 -15.46 5.41
C ASP A 2 -34.89 -14.41 4.32
N SER A 3 -35.67 -14.51 3.25
CA SER A 3 -36.11 -13.38 2.44
C SER A 3 -37.00 -12.46 3.27
N ASN A 4 -36.75 -11.16 3.27
CA ASN A 4 -37.78 -10.18 3.64
C ASN A 4 -37.78 -9.00 2.67
N LEU A 5 -38.70 -9.12 1.72
CA LEU A 5 -39.23 -8.05 0.89
C LEU A 5 -40.14 -7.17 1.75
N ILE A 6 -39.96 -5.86 1.69
CA ILE A 6 -40.93 -4.90 2.22
C ILE A 6 -41.33 -3.99 1.06
N ALA A 7 -42.50 -4.26 0.50
CA ALA A 7 -43.19 -3.33 -0.38
C ALA A 7 -44.20 -2.56 0.48
N LEU A 8 -44.07 -1.23 0.53
CA LEU A 8 -45.14 -0.33 0.93
C LEU A 8 -45.33 0.67 -0.22
N GLY A 9 -46.50 0.61 -0.85
CA GLY A 9 -46.88 1.48 -1.95
C GLY A 9 -47.44 2.82 -1.48
N GLY A 10 -47.43 3.79 -2.40
CA GLY A 10 -48.31 4.96 -2.35
C GLY A 10 -47.69 6.24 -2.91
N GLY A 11 -48.26 6.77 -3.99
CA GLY A 11 -48.30 8.22 -4.23
C GLY A 11 -47.60 8.72 -5.50
N HIS A 12 -48.40 9.03 -6.52
CA HIS A 12 -48.04 9.95 -7.60
C HIS A 12 -47.80 11.37 -7.06
N GLY A 13 -46.73 12.05 -7.48
CA GLY A 13 -46.50 13.46 -7.20
C GLY A 13 -45.20 13.95 -7.84
N GLY A 14 -45.29 14.98 -8.68
CA GLY A 14 -44.20 15.39 -9.57
C GLY A 14 -43.12 16.30 -8.97
N VAL A 15 -42.07 16.45 -9.80
CA VAL A 15 -41.11 17.55 -9.96
C VAL A 15 -40.33 18.00 -8.72
N SER A 16 -39.01 17.80 -8.76
CA SER A 16 -37.95 18.80 -8.47
C SER A 16 -36.59 18.19 -8.82
N HIS A 17 -35.83 18.82 -9.73
CA HIS A 17 -34.41 18.53 -9.92
C HIS A 17 -33.69 18.83 -8.60
N ASP A 18 -33.30 17.79 -7.87
CA ASP A 18 -32.35 17.89 -6.76
C ASP A 18 -30.96 18.05 -7.38
N GLU A 19 -30.52 19.31 -7.52
CA GLU A 19 -29.12 19.67 -7.72
C GLU A 19 -28.36 19.19 -6.48
N GLY A 20 -27.96 17.91 -6.53
CA GLY A 20 -27.16 17.28 -5.50
C GLY A 20 -25.87 18.05 -5.32
N PHE A 21 -25.79 18.83 -4.23
CA PHE A 21 -24.54 19.36 -3.72
C PHE A 21 -23.64 18.17 -3.35
N HIS A 22 -22.86 17.71 -4.32
CA HIS A 22 -21.73 16.82 -4.08
C HIS A 22 -20.74 17.58 -3.20
N SER A 23 -20.81 17.36 -1.89
CA SER A 23 -19.79 17.79 -0.96
C SER A 23 -18.51 17.04 -1.32
N TYR A 24 -17.67 17.65 -2.16
CA TYR A 24 -16.32 17.18 -2.40
C TYR A 24 -15.51 17.42 -1.13
N ALA A 25 -15.51 16.45 -0.23
CA ALA A 25 -14.71 16.50 0.98
C ALA A 25 -13.22 16.55 0.59
N TYR A 26 -12.46 17.42 1.24
CA TYR A 26 -11.01 17.52 1.05
C TYR A 26 -10.35 16.22 1.52
N PRO A 27 -9.72 15.42 0.62
CA PRO A 27 -9.19 14.12 1.00
C PRO A 27 -7.92 14.30 1.85
N LYS A 28 -7.98 13.84 3.10
CA LYS A 28 -6.86 13.90 4.03
C LYS A 28 -6.84 12.67 4.93
N TYR A 29 -5.68 12.03 5.04
CA TYR A 29 -5.45 10.93 5.96
C TYR A 29 -3.97 10.83 6.31
N GLU A 30 -3.69 10.11 7.39
CA GLU A 30 -2.36 9.68 7.79
C GLU A 30 -2.48 8.29 8.40
N PHE A 31 -1.59 7.38 8.02
CA PHE A 31 -1.50 6.07 8.65
C PHE A 31 -0.05 5.61 8.77
N LYS A 32 0.17 4.69 9.71
CA LYS A 32 1.42 3.97 9.85
C LYS A 32 1.16 2.58 10.42
N TYR A 33 1.94 1.60 9.97
CA TYR A 33 1.95 0.26 10.54
C TYR A 33 3.34 -0.36 10.40
N GLY A 34 3.60 -1.39 11.19
CA GLY A 34 4.83 -2.17 11.12
C GLY A 34 4.61 -3.62 11.53
N VAL A 35 5.48 -4.49 11.03
CA VAL A 35 5.58 -5.90 11.42
C VAL A 35 7.00 -6.13 11.91
N SER A 36 7.14 -6.79 13.05
CA SER A 36 8.42 -7.22 13.59
C SER A 36 8.25 -8.59 14.22
N ASP A 37 8.53 -9.62 13.42
CA ASP A 37 8.43 -11.01 13.83
C ASP A 37 9.81 -11.68 13.78
N GLY A 38 10.39 -11.90 14.96
CA GLY A 38 11.69 -12.56 15.09
C GLY A 38 11.67 -14.05 14.77
N HIS A 39 10.50 -14.70 14.69
CA HIS A 39 10.41 -16.11 14.33
C HIS A 39 10.51 -16.31 12.82
N THR A 40 9.80 -15.49 12.04
CA THR A 40 9.84 -15.54 10.56
C THR A 40 10.95 -14.68 9.97
N GLY A 41 11.49 -13.72 10.74
CA GLY A 41 12.42 -12.70 10.25
C GLY A 41 11.72 -11.56 9.50
N ASP A 42 10.38 -11.48 9.57
CA ASP A 42 9.62 -10.43 8.90
C ASP A 42 9.76 -9.10 9.66
N HIS A 43 10.50 -8.17 9.06
CA HIS A 43 10.59 -6.78 9.52
C HIS A 43 10.15 -5.86 8.40
N LYS A 44 9.02 -5.18 8.63
CA LYS A 44 8.40 -4.24 7.69
C LYS A 44 7.94 -2.99 8.42
N ASN A 45 8.01 -1.86 7.74
CA ASN A 45 7.42 -0.61 8.23
C ASN A 45 6.79 0.13 7.05
N GLN A 46 5.68 0.82 7.28
CA GLN A 46 5.06 1.68 6.28
C GLN A 46 4.36 2.87 6.93
N GLU A 47 4.48 4.02 6.28
CA GLU A 47 3.77 5.25 6.62
C GLU A 47 3.31 5.96 5.34
N GLU A 48 2.15 6.61 5.40
CA GLU A 48 1.65 7.44 4.30
C GLU A 48 0.78 8.57 4.84
N VAL A 49 0.97 9.76 4.26
CA VAL A 49 0.14 10.93 4.45
C VAL A 49 -0.43 11.35 3.11
N ARG A 50 -1.73 11.62 3.09
CA ARG A 50 -2.39 12.32 1.99
C ARG A 50 -2.87 13.68 2.45
N ASP A 51 -2.55 14.69 1.67
CA ASP A 51 -3.06 16.04 1.82
C ASP A 51 -3.55 16.54 0.45
N GLY A 52 -4.87 16.49 0.25
CA GLY A 52 -5.50 16.85 -1.02
C GLY A 52 -5.09 15.90 -2.15
N ASP A 53 -4.45 16.46 -3.18
CA ASP A 53 -3.96 15.71 -4.34
C ASP A 53 -2.53 15.17 -4.16
N VAL A 54 -1.89 15.44 -3.02
CA VAL A 54 -0.52 15.01 -2.74
C VAL A 54 -0.52 13.83 -1.78
N VAL A 55 0.15 12.75 -2.17
CA VAL A 55 0.44 11.59 -1.31
C VAL A 55 1.96 11.53 -1.10
N LYS A 56 2.39 11.30 0.13
CA LYS A 56 3.79 11.02 0.47
C LYS A 56 3.84 9.84 1.42
N GLY A 57 4.79 8.96 1.24
CA GLY A 57 4.96 7.84 2.14
C GLY A 57 6.32 7.19 2.02
N SER A 58 6.54 6.23 2.90
CA SER A 58 7.68 5.35 2.84
C SER A 58 7.28 3.93 3.24
N TYR A 59 7.97 2.94 2.67
CA TYR A 59 7.93 1.58 3.18
C TYR A 59 9.33 0.98 3.24
N SER A 60 9.55 0.08 4.19
CA SER A 60 10.77 -0.70 4.31
C SER A 60 10.46 -2.17 4.53
N LEU A 61 11.27 -3.06 3.96
CA LEU A 61 11.20 -4.50 4.22
C LEU A 61 12.59 -5.16 4.20
N THR A 62 12.75 -6.22 4.99
CA THR A 62 13.92 -7.10 4.92
C THR A 62 13.80 -8.03 3.71
N GLU A 63 14.80 -8.01 2.83
CA GLU A 63 14.88 -8.85 1.64
C GLU A 63 15.49 -10.22 1.97
N PRO A 64 15.27 -11.25 1.11
CA PRO A 64 15.81 -12.59 1.36
C PRO A 64 17.33 -12.68 1.45
N ASP A 65 18.06 -11.71 0.89
CA ASP A 65 19.53 -11.63 0.97
C ASP A 65 20.03 -10.94 2.25
N GLY A 66 19.12 -10.58 3.16
CA GLY A 66 19.42 -9.90 4.43
C GLY A 66 19.55 -8.38 4.32
N THR A 67 19.39 -7.80 3.12
CA THR A 67 19.38 -6.35 2.97
C THR A 67 18.02 -5.75 3.34
N ILE A 68 18.00 -4.47 3.68
CA ILE A 68 16.77 -3.70 3.89
C ILE A 68 16.54 -2.83 2.67
N ARG A 69 15.41 -3.02 2.00
CA ARG A 69 14.94 -2.13 0.96
C ARG A 69 14.05 -1.07 1.59
N THR A 70 14.34 0.19 1.33
CA THR A 70 13.49 1.33 1.72
C THR A 70 13.08 2.09 0.47
N VAL A 71 11.78 2.37 0.33
CA VAL A 71 11.22 3.16 -0.76
C VAL A 71 10.54 4.37 -0.19
N HIS A 72 11.01 5.55 -0.59
CA HIS A 72 10.32 6.82 -0.34
C HIS A 72 9.57 7.22 -1.60
N TYR A 73 8.31 7.58 -1.47
CA TYR A 73 7.48 7.90 -2.62
C TYR A 73 6.64 9.16 -2.43
N THR A 74 6.34 9.80 -3.56
CA THR A 74 5.43 10.95 -3.66
C THR A 74 4.54 10.77 -4.88
N ALA A 75 3.28 11.17 -4.79
CA ALA A 75 2.39 11.24 -5.94
C ALA A 75 1.59 12.53 -5.94
N ASP A 76 1.48 13.18 -7.10
CA ASP A 76 0.62 14.33 -7.32
C ASP A 76 0.13 14.39 -8.78
N LYS A 77 -0.81 15.30 -9.07
CA LYS A 77 -1.44 15.47 -10.40
C LYS A 77 -0.46 15.93 -11.49
N HIS A 78 0.59 16.66 -11.14
CA HIS A 78 1.53 17.27 -12.07
C HIS A 78 2.70 16.35 -12.41
N ASN A 79 3.28 15.71 -11.40
CA ASN A 79 4.50 14.90 -11.51
C ASN A 79 4.22 13.40 -11.57
N GLY A 80 2.97 12.98 -11.32
CA GLY A 80 2.63 11.56 -11.19
C GLY A 80 3.32 10.91 -9.98
N PHE A 81 3.45 9.59 -10.02
CA PHE A 81 4.14 8.82 -8.98
C PHE A 81 5.66 8.87 -9.18
N ASN A 82 6.39 9.21 -8.12
CA ASN A 82 7.84 9.21 -8.07
C ASN A 82 8.30 8.43 -6.84
N ALA A 83 9.32 7.59 -7.01
CA ALA A 83 9.88 6.78 -5.92
C ALA A 83 11.40 6.76 -5.96
N VAL A 84 12.01 6.87 -4.78
CA VAL A 84 13.43 6.67 -4.56
C VAL A 84 13.61 5.39 -3.77
N VAL A 85 14.29 4.42 -4.36
CA VAL A 85 14.59 3.13 -3.74
C VAL A 85 16.02 3.15 -3.23
N SER A 86 16.20 2.79 -1.97
CA SER A 86 17.52 2.58 -1.35
C SER A 86 17.59 1.18 -0.77
N ARG A 87 18.81 0.64 -0.73
CA ARG A 87 19.11 -0.66 -0.14
C ARG A 87 20.27 -0.49 0.82
N SER A 88 20.14 -1.01 2.04
CA SER A 88 21.18 -0.98 3.06
C SER A 88 21.45 -2.38 3.62
N GLY A 89 22.66 -2.63 4.09
CA GLY A 89 23.10 -3.93 4.63
C GLY A 89 24.00 -4.70 3.67
N HIS A 90 24.33 -5.93 4.04
CA HIS A 90 25.21 -6.81 3.28
C HIS A 90 24.39 -7.91 2.63
N ALA A 91 24.32 -7.92 1.30
CA ALA A 91 23.69 -8.99 0.56
C ALA A 91 24.49 -10.28 0.72
N VAL A 92 23.87 -11.33 1.26
CA VAL A 92 24.43 -12.66 1.32
C VAL A 92 23.92 -13.45 0.12
N HIS A 93 24.76 -13.61 -0.89
CA HIS A 93 24.49 -14.51 -2.00
C HIS A 93 25.03 -15.90 -1.67
N PRO A 94 24.24 -16.98 -1.83
CA PRO A 94 24.76 -18.33 -1.73
C PRO A 94 25.92 -18.49 -2.72
N GLN A 95 27.14 -18.71 -2.22
CA GLN A 95 28.23 -19.19 -3.05
C GLN A 95 27.89 -20.64 -3.36
N ILE A 96 27.37 -20.92 -4.57
CA ILE A 96 27.28 -22.29 -5.06
C ILE A 96 28.73 -22.74 -5.26
N TYR A 97 29.31 -23.36 -4.23
CA TYR A 97 30.53 -24.14 -4.39
C TYR A 97 30.17 -25.34 -5.25
N GLY A 98 30.34 -25.18 -6.56
CA GLY A 98 30.44 -26.32 -7.47
C GLY A 98 31.62 -27.16 -7.02
N HIS A 99 31.36 -28.19 -6.21
CA HIS A 99 32.33 -29.24 -5.98
C HIS A 99 32.58 -29.93 -7.32
N GLY A 100 33.71 -29.58 -7.94
CA GLY A 100 34.25 -30.29 -9.08
C GLY A 100 34.84 -31.64 -8.69
N GLY A 101 34.74 -32.59 -9.61
CA GLY A 101 35.80 -33.58 -9.93
C GLY A 101 35.91 -34.83 -9.05
N HIS A 102 35.58 -35.99 -9.63
CA HIS A 102 36.53 -37.06 -9.99
C HIS A 102 35.80 -38.41 -10.19
N GLY A 103 35.54 -38.76 -11.45
CA GLY A 103 35.30 -40.15 -11.86
C GLY A 103 36.45 -40.56 -12.75
N HIS A 104 37.29 -41.46 -12.25
CA HIS A 104 38.23 -42.27 -13.04
C HIS A 104 37.56 -43.59 -13.42
#